data_AF-A0A5P2H744-F1
#
_entry.id   AF-A0A5P2H744-F1
#
_cell.length_a   1.000
_cell.length_b   1.000
_cell.length_c   1.000
_cell.angle_alpha   90.00
_cell.angle_beta   90.00
_cell.angle_gamma   90.00
#
_symmetry.space_group_name_H-M   'P 1'
#
loop_
_entity.id
_entity.type
_entity.pdbx_description
1 polymer ?
#
loop_
_entity_poly.entity_id
_entity_poly.type
_entity_poly.pdbx_seq_one_letter_code
_entity_poly.pdbx_strand_id
1 'polypeptide(L)'
;MTALLHPHIVKAIYRQAIDPSASDGEGDAWWSEVGAELSGVLAARTLSEAAAIITWWHHDWSSVGDTARAAARRIRSAGVKARA
;
A
#
# COMPACT_ATOMS: atom_id res chain seq x y z
N MET A 1 15.09 4.93 -10.14
CA MET A 1 14.18 3.86 -10.64
C MET A 1 13.69 3.06 -9.45
N THR A 2 12.45 3.28 -9.01
CA THR A 2 11.82 2.44 -7.99
C THR A 2 11.49 1.09 -8.64
N ALA A 3 12.00 -0.01 -8.11
CA ALA A 3 11.65 -1.33 -8.62
C ALA A 3 10.14 -1.58 -8.42
N LEU A 4 9.44 -1.96 -9.49
CA LEU A 4 8.03 -2.32 -9.42
C LEU A 4 7.90 -3.67 -8.71
N LEU A 5 7.01 -3.75 -7.73
CA LEU A 5 6.64 -5.00 -7.08
C LEU A 5 5.95 -5.91 -8.10
N HIS A 6 6.19 -7.23 -8.00
CA HIS A 6 5.45 -8.19 -8.83
C HIS A 6 3.95 -8.15 -8.46
N PRO A 7 3.01 -8.26 -9.42
CA PRO A 7 1.57 -8.16 -9.16
C PRO A 7 1.02 -9.01 -8.00
N HIS A 8 1.50 -10.23 -7.78
CA HIS A 8 1.05 -11.07 -6.66
C HIS A 8 1.50 -10.52 -5.29
N ILE A 9 2.69 -9.89 -5.22
CA ILE A 9 3.18 -9.24 -4.01
C ILE A 9 2.38 -7.97 -3.70
N VAL A 10 2.05 -7.18 -4.73
CA VAL A 10 1.18 -5.99 -4.59
C VAL A 10 -0.14 -6.39 -3.96
N LYS A 11 -0.82 -7.38 -4.56
CA LYS A 11 -2.11 -7.89 -4.08
C LYS A 11 -2.02 -8.45 -2.65
N ALA A 12 -0.97 -9.21 -2.35
CA ALA A 12 -0.77 -9.78 -1.01
C ALA A 12 -0.58 -8.69 0.06
N ILE A 13 0.29 -7.70 -0.21
CA ILE A 13 0.51 -6.58 0.70
C ILE A 13 -0.77 -5.77 0.89
N TYR A 14 -1.46 -5.42 -0.20
CA TYR A 14 -2.69 -4.65 -0.13
C TYR A 14 -3.76 -5.35 0.69
N ARG A 15 -4.01 -6.64 0.43
CA ARG A 15 -5.00 -7.43 1.16
C ARG A 15 -4.67 -7.57 2.64
N GLN A 16 -3.40 -7.76 2.96
CA GLN A 16 -2.97 -7.87 4.35
C GLN A 16 -3.05 -6.53 5.10
N ALA A 17 -2.71 -5.44 4.41
CA ALA A 17 -2.49 -4.16 5.06
C ALA A 17 -3.69 -3.22 5.02
N ILE A 18 -4.56 -3.32 4.00
CA ILE A 18 -5.56 -2.29 3.67
C ILE A 18 -6.94 -2.91 3.61
N ASP A 19 -7.19 -3.81 2.65
CA ASP A 19 -8.50 -4.40 2.43
C ASP A 19 -8.40 -5.90 2.13
N PRO A 20 -8.65 -6.77 3.14
CA PRO A 20 -8.66 -8.22 2.97
C PRO A 20 -9.67 -8.75 1.95
N SER A 21 -10.70 -7.97 1.61
CA SER A 21 -11.77 -8.35 0.69
C SER A 21 -11.48 -8.02 -0.77
N ALA A 22 -10.46 -7.19 -1.04
CA ALA A 22 -10.08 -6.79 -2.38
C ALA A 22 -9.77 -8.02 -3.27
N SER A 23 -10.43 -8.10 -4.41
CA SER A 23 -10.41 -9.29 -5.27
C SER A 23 -9.55 -9.07 -6.53
N ASP A 24 -9.30 -10.11 -7.31
CA ASP A 24 -8.64 -9.93 -8.61
C ASP A 24 -9.53 -9.19 -9.64
N GLY A 25 -10.80 -8.90 -9.30
CA GLY A 25 -11.76 -8.21 -10.15
C GLY A 25 -11.59 -6.69 -10.28
N GLU A 26 -10.73 -6.05 -9.46
CA GLU A 26 -10.48 -4.59 -9.53
C GLU A 26 -9.81 -4.14 -10.84
N GLY A 27 -9.27 -5.08 -11.62
CA GLY A 27 -8.64 -4.84 -12.92
C GLY A 27 -7.15 -4.50 -12.86
N ASP A 28 -6.43 -4.80 -13.95
CA ASP A 28 -4.97 -4.70 -13.98
C ASP A 28 -4.45 -3.26 -13.84
N ALA A 29 -5.17 -2.28 -14.40
CA ALA A 29 -4.82 -0.87 -14.30
C ALA A 29 -4.82 -0.40 -12.84
N TRP A 30 -5.88 -0.75 -12.10
CA TRP A 30 -6.01 -0.41 -10.68
C TRP A 30 -4.88 -1.05 -9.85
N TRP A 31 -4.60 -2.34 -10.08
CA TRP A 31 -3.48 -3.02 -9.39
C TRP A 31 -2.11 -2.43 -9.75
N SER A 32 -1.94 -1.87 -10.95
CA SER A 32 -0.69 -1.20 -11.34
C SER A 32 -0.49 0.12 -10.59
N GLU A 33 -1.54 0.92 -10.42
CA GLU A 33 -1.51 2.18 -9.66
C GLU A 33 -1.21 1.89 -8.18
N VAL A 34 -1.98 0.99 -7.57
CA VAL A 34 -1.73 0.50 -6.20
C VAL A 34 -0.28 0.00 -6.06
N GLY A 35 0.23 -0.75 -7.04
CA GLY A 35 1.61 -1.23 -7.05
C GLY A 35 2.65 -0.11 -7.02
N ALA A 36 2.43 0.99 -7.75
CA ALA A 36 3.33 2.14 -7.77
C ALA A 36 3.37 2.84 -6.41
N GLU A 37 2.22 3.04 -5.77
CA GLU A 37 2.15 3.66 -4.44
C GLU A 37 2.76 2.76 -3.36
N LEU A 38 2.42 1.46 -3.35
CA LEU A 38 3.01 0.51 -2.40
C LEU A 38 4.54 0.47 -2.55
N SER A 39 5.05 0.44 -3.78
CA SER A 39 6.49 0.58 -4.05
C SER A 39 7.07 1.87 -3.45
N GLY A 40 6.37 2.99 -3.56
CA GLY A 40 6.73 4.26 -2.94
C GLY A 40 6.77 4.20 -1.41
N VAL A 41 5.73 3.66 -0.78
CA VAL A 41 5.62 3.50 0.68
C VAL A 41 6.74 2.64 1.25
N LEU A 42 7.11 1.57 0.54
CA LEU A 42 8.23 0.69 0.92
C LEU A 42 9.59 1.35 0.71
N ALA A 43 9.75 2.16 -0.34
CA ALA A 43 10.99 2.87 -0.64
C ALA A 43 11.22 4.13 0.22
N ALA A 44 10.17 4.70 0.80
CA ALA A 44 10.26 5.87 1.67
C ALA A 44 11.23 5.64 2.84
N ARG A 45 12.03 6.64 3.18
CA ARG A 45 13.06 6.52 4.24
C ARG A 45 12.43 6.64 5.62
N THR A 46 11.37 7.45 5.74
CA THR A 46 10.67 7.66 7.01
C THR A 46 9.20 7.26 6.92
N LEU A 47 8.61 6.96 8.07
CA LEU A 47 7.17 6.68 8.15
C LEU A 47 6.33 7.92 7.78
N SER A 48 6.84 9.14 7.96
CA SER A 48 6.14 10.35 7.57
C SER A 48 6.16 10.55 6.05
N GLU A 49 7.29 10.30 5.38
CA GLU A 49 7.35 10.25 3.91
C GLU A 49 6.40 9.17 3.37
N ALA A 50 6.38 7.99 3.99
CA ALA A 50 5.50 6.89 3.62
C ALA A 50 4.02 7.23 3.78
N ALA A 51 3.65 7.91 4.88
CA ALA A 51 2.28 8.33 5.13
C ALA A 51 1.81 9.36 4.09
N ALA A 52 2.67 10.30 3.71
CA ALA A 52 2.33 11.31 2.69
C ALA A 52 1.96 10.68 1.33
N ILE A 53 2.59 9.55 0.98
CA ILE A 53 2.29 8.82 -0.27
C ILE A 53 0.88 8.26 -0.29
N ILE A 54 0.30 7.88 0.86
CA ILE A 54 -1.04 7.27 0.90
C ILE A 54 -2.11 8.20 1.45
N THR A 55 -1.73 9.40 1.92
CA THR A 55 -2.70 10.40 2.37
C THR A 55 -3.76 10.69 1.32
N TRP A 56 -3.44 10.65 0.03
CA TRP A 56 -4.40 10.97 -1.02
C TRP A 56 -5.41 9.85 -1.34
N TRP A 57 -5.15 8.59 -0.96
CA TRP A 57 -6.09 7.48 -1.18
C TRP A 57 -7.46 7.74 -0.55
N HIS A 58 -7.45 8.40 0.62
CA HIS A 58 -8.64 8.91 1.26
C HIS A 58 -8.39 10.35 1.67
N HIS A 59 -9.18 11.28 1.12
CA HIS A 59 -9.13 12.68 1.51
C HIS A 59 -9.25 12.86 3.03
N ASP A 60 -10.04 12.00 3.68
CA ASP A 60 -10.12 11.89 5.13
C ASP A 60 -10.04 10.41 5.56
N TRP A 61 -8.89 10.01 6.09
CA TRP A 61 -8.69 8.66 6.63
C TRP A 61 -9.53 8.35 7.88
N SER A 62 -9.97 9.38 8.62
CA SER A 62 -10.84 9.15 9.79
C SER A 62 -12.25 8.70 9.37
N SER A 63 -12.70 9.06 8.16
CA SER A 63 -13.96 8.59 7.60
C SER A 63 -14.02 7.07 7.40
N VAL A 64 -12.87 6.41 7.29
CA VAL A 64 -12.72 4.95 7.22
C VAL A 64 -12.18 4.35 8.53
N GLY A 65 -12.22 5.12 9.62
CA GLY A 65 -11.80 4.67 10.96
C GLY A 65 -10.30 4.43 11.11
N ASP A 66 -9.46 5.12 10.32
CA ASP A 66 -8.05 4.82 10.20
C ASP A 66 -7.18 6.10 10.06
N THR A 67 -5.86 5.94 9.89
CA THR A 67 -4.94 7.03 9.59
C THR A 67 -3.93 6.61 8.52
N ALA A 68 -3.55 7.55 7.65
CA ALA A 68 -2.47 7.34 6.68
C ALA A 68 -1.18 6.83 7.36
N ARG A 69 -0.85 7.32 8.56
CA ARG A 69 0.34 6.84 9.28
C ARG A 69 0.24 5.39 9.72
N ALA A 70 -0.94 4.94 10.17
CA ALA A 70 -1.17 3.56 10.57
C ALA A 70 -1.19 2.61 9.36
N ALA A 71 -1.81 3.02 8.26
CA ALA A 71 -1.84 2.28 7.00
C ALA A 71 -0.42 2.12 6.43
N ALA A 72 0.38 3.19 6.40
CA ALA A 72 1.76 3.13 5.93
C ALA A 72 2.61 2.18 6.78
N ARG A 73 2.38 2.15 8.10
CA ARG A 73 3.04 1.20 9.00
C ARG A 73 2.67 -0.23 8.67
N ARG A 74 1.38 -0.53 8.47
CA ARG A 74 0.90 -1.87 8.08
C ARG A 74 1.49 -2.32 6.74
N ILE A 75 1.48 -1.45 5.73
CA ILE A 75 2.07 -1.73 4.41
C ILE A 75 3.56 -2.09 4.54
N ARG A 76 4.34 -1.31 5.28
CA ARG A 76 5.78 -1.60 5.48
C ARG A 76 6.01 -2.93 6.18
N SER A 77 5.23 -3.23 7.23
CA SER A 77 5.29 -4.52 7.91
C SER A 77 4.92 -5.69 7.00
N ALA A 78 3.89 -5.55 6.18
CA ALA A 78 3.47 -6.55 5.20
C ALA A 78 4.53 -6.75 4.10
N GLY A 79 5.14 -5.66 3.61
CA GLY A 79 6.19 -5.72 2.60
C GLY A 79 7.48 -6.39 3.08
N VAL A 80 7.82 -6.28 4.37
CA VAL A 80 8.91 -7.07 4.96
C VAL A 80 8.57 -8.56 4.95
N LYS A 81 7.34 -8.94 5.35
CA LYS A 81 6.89 -10.33 5.37
C LYS A 81 6.81 -10.95 3.98
N ALA A 82 6.34 -10.20 2.98
CA ALA A 82 6.20 -10.68 1.62
C ALA A 82 7.54 -10.88 0.87
N ARG A 83 8.65 -10.39 1.45
CA ARG A 83 10.02 -10.55 0.91
C ARG A 83 10.85 -11.58 1.67
N ALA A 84 10.36 -12.07 2.80
CA ALA A 84 10.99 -13.10 3.62
C ALA A 84 10.60 -14.49 3.11
#